data_AF-W6K6P9-F1
#
_entry.id   AF-W6K6P9-F1
#
_cell.length_a   1.000
_cell.length_b   1.000
_cell.length_c   1.000
_cell.angle_alpha   90.00
_cell.angle_beta   90.00
_cell.angle_gamma   90.00
#
_symmetry.space_group_name_H-M   'P 1'
#
loop_
_entity.id
_entity.type
_entity.pdbx_description
1 polymer ?
#
loop_
_entity_poly.entity_id
_entity_poly.type
_entity_poly.pdbx_seq_one_letter_code
_entity_poly.pdbx_strand_id
1 'polypeptide(L)'
;MTDETPALIIDEHTGAQPWEHPDAMWRKVERLRLMRMRRVTGHRVLPFLQKLDDPASRKLAGKHLADLEVDAKLMEVALRLTDQTLADGGLIFQNAGQDLPFDNGEPQGPLGACGMTWAEVKHHYLHLLTQMIVTEGQSHHKIKVKGILEQRLAALAITDLSQLPRLRQMARFHPVALSEMNHGLHGHLEKILDQEEWLIDALLKLHPIGFLQALRKGLGNYFDRLFVWSPEFLEAVAEGLDHKAKIIAMGEHLLLIEDPEVVRAFGSWAMRELPLPPEKTSSKKKKKKRKRKPPVETRIAQVKAVLGRKFDIFLSCTPGVIREAGHWTNDQLARITDYLPHMNSHVLEALMPLPFDQRIGLIEGLWYKLGRDYVESHMKTPPGTAVIERVVKKLITMNERGSAPTDLKSVLKSSDLFDDCMGAFLK
;
A
#
# COMPACT_ATOMS: atom_id res chain seq x y z
N MET A 1 -9.89 -42.55 -28.52
CA MET A 1 -8.58 -42.99 -29.02
C MET A 1 -7.68 -41.79 -28.91
N THR A 2 -6.94 -41.69 -27.80
CA THR A 2 -5.99 -40.61 -27.54
C THR A 2 -4.79 -40.83 -28.43
N ASP A 3 -4.67 -40.03 -29.48
CA ASP A 3 -3.44 -39.91 -30.25
C ASP A 3 -2.41 -39.29 -29.29
N GLU A 4 -1.67 -40.14 -28.56
CA GLU A 4 -0.59 -39.71 -27.67
C GLU A 4 0.47 -39.08 -28.56
N THR A 5 0.44 -37.74 -28.63
CA THR A 5 1.47 -37.00 -29.36
C THR A 5 2.80 -37.36 -28.70
N PRO A 6 3.75 -38.01 -29.43
CA PRO A 6 4.96 -38.51 -28.80
C PRO A 6 5.74 -37.35 -28.19
N ALA A 7 6.21 -37.54 -26.96
CA ALA A 7 6.97 -36.53 -26.24
C ALA A 7 8.19 -36.09 -27.06
N LEU A 8 8.39 -34.77 -27.20
CA LEU A 8 9.57 -34.21 -27.83
C LEU A 8 10.73 -34.24 -26.83
N ILE A 9 11.72 -35.09 -27.11
CA ILE A 9 12.97 -35.16 -26.36
C ILE A 9 13.96 -34.13 -26.91
N ILE A 10 14.52 -33.31 -26.03
CA ILE A 10 15.54 -32.31 -26.35
C ILE A 10 16.81 -32.68 -25.60
N ASP A 11 17.76 -33.28 -26.32
CA ASP A 11 19.08 -33.67 -25.83
C ASP A 11 20.22 -32.81 -26.45
N GLU A 12 21.46 -33.02 -26.02
CA GLU A 12 22.64 -32.29 -26.55
C GLU A 12 22.82 -32.37 -28.07
N HIS A 13 22.33 -33.42 -28.72
CA HIS A 13 22.42 -33.61 -30.16
C HIS A 13 21.22 -33.01 -30.91
N THR A 14 20.15 -32.69 -30.20
CA THR A 14 18.90 -32.18 -30.75
C THR A 14 19.06 -30.71 -31.15
N GLY A 15 19.28 -30.48 -32.45
CA GLY A 15 19.43 -29.13 -33.02
C GLY A 15 20.86 -28.61 -33.15
N ALA A 16 21.86 -29.45 -32.87
CA ALA A 16 23.27 -29.17 -33.12
C ALA A 16 23.67 -29.59 -34.55
N GLN A 17 24.46 -28.76 -35.23
CA GLN A 17 25.26 -29.23 -36.35
C GLN A 17 26.49 -29.98 -35.83
N PRO A 18 27.11 -30.91 -36.59
CA PRO A 18 28.24 -31.71 -36.12
C PRO A 18 29.47 -30.90 -35.62
N TRP A 19 29.57 -29.62 -35.95
CA TRP A 19 30.64 -28.71 -35.50
C TRP A 19 30.26 -27.88 -34.26
N GLU A 20 29.11 -28.14 -33.64
CA GLU A 20 28.56 -27.39 -32.50
C GLU A 20 28.42 -28.25 -31.23
N HIS A 21 29.06 -29.41 -31.20
CA HIS A 21 29.22 -30.17 -29.97
C HIS A 21 29.91 -29.28 -28.93
N PRO A 22 29.43 -29.30 -27.67
CA PRO A 22 29.86 -28.36 -26.66
C PRO A 22 31.28 -28.69 -26.22
N ASP A 23 32.26 -28.13 -26.94
CA ASP A 23 33.56 -27.85 -26.34
C ASP A 23 33.35 -26.94 -25.12
N ALA A 24 34.28 -26.98 -24.16
CA ALA A 24 34.25 -26.18 -22.94
C ALA A 24 34.03 -24.67 -23.17
N MET A 25 34.29 -24.16 -24.38
CA MET A 25 34.01 -22.79 -24.80
C MET A 25 32.51 -22.48 -24.91
N TRP A 26 31.69 -23.37 -25.47
CA TRP A 26 30.25 -23.14 -25.66
C TRP A 26 29.49 -23.08 -24.33
N ARG A 27 29.97 -23.80 -23.31
CA ARG A 27 29.42 -23.75 -21.95
C ARG A 27 29.78 -22.44 -21.23
N LYS A 28 30.93 -21.83 -21.55
CA LYS A 28 31.45 -20.62 -20.89
C LYS A 28 30.99 -19.30 -21.54
N VAL A 29 30.60 -19.31 -22.81
CA VAL A 29 30.27 -18.09 -23.55
C VAL A 29 28.75 -17.92 -23.68
N GLU A 30 28.18 -16.96 -22.94
CA GLU A 30 26.74 -16.68 -22.90
C GLU A 30 26.12 -16.44 -24.29
N ARG A 31 26.79 -15.65 -25.14
CA ARG A 31 26.32 -15.34 -26.50
C ARG A 31 26.13 -16.60 -27.35
N LEU A 32 27.02 -17.59 -27.20
CA LEU A 32 26.95 -18.86 -27.93
C LEU A 32 25.79 -19.73 -27.40
N ARG A 33 25.60 -19.79 -26.07
CA ARG A 33 24.45 -20.45 -25.44
C ARG A 33 23.12 -19.85 -25.94
N LEU A 34 23.01 -18.52 -26.01
CA LEU A 34 21.82 -17.82 -26.50
C LEU A 34 21.52 -18.09 -27.98
N MET A 35 22.55 -18.08 -28.85
CA MET A 35 22.37 -18.42 -30.27
C MET A 35 21.83 -19.84 -30.45
N ARG A 36 22.34 -20.79 -29.66
CA ARG A 36 21.90 -22.19 -29.70
C ARG A 36 20.50 -22.35 -29.15
N MET A 37 20.18 -21.72 -28.01
CA MET A 37 18.85 -21.69 -27.43
C MET A 37 17.83 -21.18 -28.47
N ARG A 38 18.06 -20.03 -29.09
CA ARG A 38 17.17 -19.47 -30.13
C ARG A 38 16.94 -20.44 -31.28
N ARG A 39 17.98 -21.17 -31.71
CA ARG A 39 17.85 -22.17 -32.78
C ARG A 39 16.99 -23.36 -32.36
N VAL A 40 17.26 -23.94 -31.19
CA VAL A 40 16.49 -25.08 -30.66
C VAL A 40 15.03 -24.68 -30.47
N THR A 41 14.78 -23.49 -29.90
CA THR A 41 13.43 -22.94 -29.76
C THR A 41 12.75 -22.77 -31.12
N GLY A 42 13.43 -22.16 -32.10
CA GLY A 42 12.84 -21.87 -33.41
C GLY A 42 12.60 -23.08 -34.31
N HIS A 43 13.47 -24.10 -34.29
CA HIS A 43 13.41 -25.24 -35.21
C HIS A 43 12.81 -26.52 -34.61
N ARG A 44 12.76 -26.64 -33.28
CA ARG A 44 12.27 -27.85 -32.61
C ARG A 44 11.06 -27.55 -31.72
N VAL A 45 11.22 -26.64 -30.76
CA VAL A 45 10.18 -26.35 -29.76
C VAL A 45 8.98 -25.66 -30.40
N LEU A 46 9.18 -24.55 -31.11
CA LEU A 46 8.08 -23.78 -31.70
C LEU A 46 7.25 -24.58 -32.72
N PRO A 47 7.85 -25.35 -33.66
CA PRO A 47 7.06 -26.21 -34.56
C PRO A 47 6.28 -27.31 -33.83
N PHE A 48 6.76 -27.78 -32.68
CA PHE A 48 6.03 -28.72 -31.84
C PHE A 48 4.86 -28.05 -31.12
N LEU A 49 5.10 -26.88 -30.50
CA LEU A 49 4.06 -26.06 -29.89
C LEU A 49 2.97 -25.67 -30.91
N GLN A 50 3.33 -25.39 -32.16
CA GLN A 50 2.38 -25.08 -33.23
C GLN A 50 1.42 -26.23 -33.55
N LYS A 51 1.83 -27.48 -33.33
CA LYS A 51 0.96 -28.66 -33.50
C LYS A 51 0.01 -28.84 -32.31
N LEU A 52 0.44 -28.40 -31.13
CA LEU A 52 -0.31 -28.48 -29.87
C LEU A 52 -1.22 -27.28 -29.63
N ASP A 53 -1.01 -26.17 -30.36
CA ASP A 53 -1.81 -24.96 -30.25
C ASP A 53 -3.29 -25.25 -30.55
N ASP A 54 -4.18 -24.65 -29.76
CA ASP A 54 -5.62 -24.94 -29.80
C ASP A 54 -6.15 -24.71 -31.22
N PRO A 55 -6.77 -25.72 -31.86
CA PRO A 55 -7.31 -25.60 -33.20
C PRO A 55 -8.34 -24.46 -33.36
N ALA A 56 -9.00 -24.03 -32.29
CA ALA A 56 -9.94 -22.91 -32.32
C ALA A 56 -9.27 -21.52 -32.35
N SER A 57 -8.02 -21.39 -31.90
CA SER A 57 -7.34 -20.09 -31.78
C SER A 57 -6.10 -19.93 -32.69
N ARG A 58 -5.39 -21.03 -33.01
CA ARG A 58 -4.20 -21.11 -33.89
C ARG A 58 -3.32 -19.85 -33.88
N LYS A 59 -3.01 -19.31 -32.71
CA LYS A 59 -2.28 -18.04 -32.56
C LYS A 59 -0.81 -18.18 -32.99
N LEU A 60 -0.23 -19.37 -32.83
CA LEU A 60 1.17 -19.64 -33.15
C LEU A 60 1.37 -20.21 -34.56
N ALA A 61 0.32 -20.63 -35.25
CA ALA A 61 0.42 -21.29 -36.55
C ALA A 61 1.10 -20.41 -37.60
N GLY A 62 2.15 -20.96 -38.24
CA GLY A 62 2.92 -20.26 -39.29
C GLY A 62 3.80 -19.12 -38.78
N LYS A 63 3.93 -18.93 -37.46
CA LYS A 63 4.80 -17.92 -36.85
C LYS A 63 6.24 -18.42 -36.71
N HIS A 64 7.20 -17.53 -36.91
CA HIS A 64 8.60 -17.80 -36.64
C HIS A 64 9.00 -17.25 -35.26
N LEU A 65 10.13 -17.71 -34.72
CA LEU A 65 10.64 -17.21 -33.43
C LEU A 65 10.82 -15.67 -33.45
N ALA A 66 11.21 -15.11 -34.58
CA ALA A 66 11.33 -13.66 -34.75
C ALA A 66 9.99 -12.93 -34.56
N ASP A 67 8.85 -13.54 -34.92
CA ASP A 67 7.53 -12.95 -34.72
C ASP A 67 7.14 -12.94 -33.23
N LEU A 68 7.55 -13.97 -32.48
CA LEU A 68 7.34 -14.03 -31.03
C LEU A 68 8.19 -12.96 -30.32
N GLU A 69 9.43 -12.75 -30.76
CA GLU A 69 10.36 -11.78 -30.17
C GLU A 69 9.96 -10.31 -30.37
N VAL A 70 8.93 -10.04 -31.18
CA VAL A 70 8.39 -8.68 -31.40
C VAL A 70 6.94 -8.52 -30.96
N ASP A 71 6.26 -9.60 -30.56
CA ASP A 71 4.87 -9.60 -30.11
C ASP A 71 4.75 -10.25 -28.72
N ALA A 72 4.51 -9.40 -27.72
CA ALA A 72 4.35 -9.81 -26.33
C ALA A 72 3.24 -10.87 -26.13
N LYS A 73 2.14 -10.78 -26.90
CA LYS A 73 1.02 -11.72 -26.75
C LYS A 73 1.38 -13.09 -27.29
N LEU A 74 2.07 -13.15 -28.43
CA LEU A 74 2.52 -14.42 -29.01
C LEU A 74 3.57 -15.10 -28.12
N MET A 75 4.52 -14.34 -27.58
CA MET A 75 5.52 -14.85 -26.65
C MET A 75 4.88 -15.41 -25.37
N GLU A 76 3.89 -14.71 -24.79
CA GLU A 76 3.18 -15.19 -23.61
C GLU A 76 2.42 -16.50 -23.88
N VAL A 77 1.74 -16.60 -25.02
CA VAL A 77 1.04 -17.83 -25.43
C VAL A 77 2.03 -18.98 -25.59
N ALA A 78 3.17 -18.75 -26.25
CA ALA A 78 4.20 -19.77 -26.43
C ALA A 78 4.79 -20.25 -25.09
N LEU A 79 5.06 -19.33 -24.15
CA LEU A 79 5.57 -19.68 -22.83
C LEU A 79 4.56 -20.49 -22.01
N ARG A 80 3.28 -20.09 -22.01
CA ARG A 80 2.20 -20.84 -21.31
C ARG A 80 2.06 -22.26 -21.87
N LEU A 81 2.04 -22.38 -23.20
CA LEU A 81 1.93 -23.68 -23.85
C LEU A 81 3.16 -24.56 -23.56
N THR A 82 4.36 -23.95 -23.46
CA THR A 82 5.57 -24.68 -23.07
C THR A 82 5.49 -25.19 -21.62
N ASP A 83 5.09 -24.35 -20.68
CA ASP A 83 4.91 -24.75 -19.27
C ASP A 83 3.88 -25.88 -19.13
N GLN A 84 2.75 -25.79 -19.85
CA GLN A 84 1.72 -26.83 -19.88
C GLN A 84 2.27 -28.14 -20.47
N THR A 85 2.93 -28.06 -21.63
CA THR A 85 3.48 -29.24 -22.31
C THR A 85 4.58 -29.92 -21.50
N LEU A 86 5.35 -29.16 -20.72
CA LEU A 86 6.33 -29.70 -19.76
C LEU A 86 5.63 -30.42 -18.59
N ALA A 87 4.57 -29.83 -18.03
CA ALA A 87 3.81 -30.44 -16.96
C ALA A 87 3.12 -31.74 -17.40
N ASP A 88 2.65 -31.79 -18.64
CA ASP A 88 2.00 -32.96 -19.24
C ASP A 88 2.99 -34.03 -19.73
N GLY A 89 4.31 -33.79 -19.58
CA GLY A 89 5.36 -34.72 -20.04
C GLY A 89 5.57 -34.78 -21.55
N GLY A 90 4.94 -33.88 -22.32
CA GLY A 90 5.08 -33.78 -23.77
C GLY A 90 6.40 -33.15 -24.23
N LEU A 91 7.13 -32.47 -23.34
CA LEU A 91 8.49 -31.96 -23.54
C LEU A 91 9.41 -32.55 -22.48
N ILE A 92 10.52 -33.16 -22.89
CA ILE A 92 11.49 -33.76 -21.97
C ILE A 92 12.89 -33.24 -22.32
N PHE A 93 13.53 -32.56 -21.36
CA PHE A 93 14.93 -32.14 -21.48
C PHE A 93 15.82 -33.21 -20.86
N GLN A 94 16.68 -33.84 -21.66
CA GLN A 94 17.62 -34.87 -21.20
C GLN A 94 19.04 -34.32 -21.08
N ASN A 95 19.72 -34.66 -19.97
CA ASN A 95 21.15 -34.45 -19.82
C ASN A 95 21.91 -35.39 -20.75
N ALA A 96 22.94 -34.88 -21.43
CA ALA A 96 23.94 -35.74 -22.06
C ALA A 96 24.60 -36.61 -21.00
N GLY A 97 24.78 -37.89 -21.32
CA GLY A 97 25.25 -38.90 -20.39
C GLY A 97 26.62 -38.63 -19.75
N GLN A 98 26.75 -39.21 -18.56
CA GLN A 98 27.95 -39.54 -17.76
C GLN A 98 28.68 -38.43 -17.00
N ASP A 99 28.57 -38.53 -15.66
CA ASP A 99 29.64 -38.40 -14.66
C ASP A 99 30.85 -37.54 -15.05
N LEU A 100 30.65 -36.23 -15.14
CA LEU A 100 31.73 -35.29 -14.85
C LEU A 100 31.52 -34.78 -13.43
N PRO A 101 32.53 -34.84 -12.54
CA PRO A 101 32.40 -34.37 -11.18
C PRO A 101 31.99 -32.89 -11.23
N PHE A 102 30.83 -32.59 -10.64
CA PHE A 102 30.36 -31.24 -10.40
C PHE A 102 31.32 -30.57 -9.42
N ASP A 103 32.41 -30.02 -9.94
CA ASP A 103 33.29 -29.16 -9.16
C ASP A 103 32.76 -27.73 -9.30
N ASN A 104 32.33 -27.18 -8.16
CA ASN A 104 31.94 -25.79 -7.92
C ASN A 104 30.50 -25.37 -8.33
N GLY A 105 29.55 -25.62 -7.43
CA GLY A 105 28.44 -24.68 -7.12
C GLY A 105 27.41 -24.32 -8.20
N GLU A 106 27.37 -24.99 -9.35
CA GLU A 106 26.46 -24.67 -10.47
C GLU A 106 25.12 -25.47 -10.45
N PRO A 107 24.07 -24.97 -11.12
CA PRO A 107 22.67 -25.28 -10.78
C PRO A 107 22.25 -26.73 -11.08
N GLN A 108 21.52 -27.32 -10.12
CA GLN A 108 20.93 -28.64 -10.19
C GLN A 108 19.72 -28.67 -11.16
N GLY A 109 19.90 -29.15 -12.39
CA GLY A 109 18.80 -29.40 -13.32
C GLY A 109 19.28 -29.96 -14.65
N PRO A 110 18.41 -30.58 -15.48
CA PRO A 110 18.82 -31.05 -16.78
C PRO A 110 19.21 -29.87 -17.69
N LEU A 111 20.48 -29.85 -18.10
CA LEU A 111 21.00 -29.01 -19.15
C LEU A 111 20.42 -29.52 -20.48
N GLY A 112 19.48 -28.77 -21.05
CA GLY A 112 18.94 -29.11 -22.36
C GLY A 112 20.00 -28.96 -23.46
N ALA A 113 19.60 -29.23 -24.71
CA ALA A 113 20.44 -29.14 -25.91
C ALA A 113 21.36 -27.92 -25.99
N CYS A 114 20.97 -26.78 -25.43
CA CYS A 114 21.68 -25.51 -25.51
C CYS A 114 22.65 -25.22 -24.36
N GLY A 115 22.85 -26.16 -23.42
CA GLY A 115 23.68 -25.93 -22.23
C GLY A 115 23.07 -24.92 -21.25
N MET A 116 21.74 -24.73 -21.31
CA MET A 116 20.94 -23.96 -20.37
C MET A 116 19.89 -24.88 -19.77
N THR A 117 19.61 -24.69 -18.49
CA THR A 117 18.46 -25.27 -17.81
C THR A 117 17.16 -24.63 -18.34
N TRP A 118 16.04 -25.31 -18.19
CA TRP A 118 14.74 -24.72 -18.54
C TRP A 118 14.49 -23.40 -17.79
N ALA A 119 14.89 -23.30 -16.52
CA ALA A 119 14.75 -22.07 -15.74
C ALA A 119 15.51 -20.89 -16.36
N GLU A 120 16.74 -21.10 -16.84
CA GLU A 120 17.53 -20.07 -17.54
C GLU A 120 16.88 -19.65 -18.87
N VAL A 121 16.38 -20.61 -19.66
CA VAL A 121 15.68 -20.35 -20.93
C VAL A 121 14.39 -19.57 -20.68
N LYS A 122 13.59 -20.02 -19.70
CA LYS A 122 12.35 -19.35 -19.28
C LYS A 122 12.64 -17.94 -18.80
N HIS A 123 13.64 -17.75 -17.95
CA HIS A 123 14.06 -16.43 -17.47
C HIS A 123 14.45 -15.49 -18.63
N HIS A 124 15.19 -15.98 -19.63
CA HIS A 124 15.55 -15.18 -20.80
C HIS A 124 14.32 -14.67 -21.57
N TYR A 125 13.38 -15.57 -21.90
CA TYR A 125 12.18 -15.20 -22.64
C TYR A 125 11.17 -14.39 -21.81
N LEU A 126 11.09 -14.63 -20.50
CA LEU A 126 10.33 -13.78 -19.57
C LEU A 126 10.91 -12.37 -19.50
N HIS A 127 12.23 -12.23 -19.47
CA HIS A 127 12.88 -10.92 -19.50
C HIS A 127 12.61 -10.18 -20.81
N LEU A 128 12.70 -10.86 -21.96
CA LEU A 128 12.31 -10.28 -23.26
C LEU A 128 10.83 -9.86 -23.27
N LEU A 129 9.94 -10.71 -22.75
CA LEU A 129 8.52 -10.41 -22.65
C LEU A 129 8.24 -9.20 -21.75
N THR A 130 8.94 -9.09 -20.63
CA THR A 130 8.87 -7.94 -19.72
C THR A 130 9.30 -6.66 -20.42
N GLN A 131 10.41 -6.70 -21.19
CA GLN A 131 10.84 -5.57 -22.01
C GLN A 131 9.80 -5.18 -23.05
N MET A 132 9.19 -6.15 -23.74
CA MET A 132 8.13 -5.88 -24.71
C MET A 132 6.91 -5.20 -24.06
N ILE A 133 6.45 -5.71 -22.91
CA ILE A 133 5.31 -5.13 -22.17
C ILE A 133 5.62 -3.68 -21.73
N VAL A 134 6.81 -3.42 -21.20
CA VAL A 134 7.23 -2.08 -20.77
C VAL A 134 7.37 -1.11 -21.93
N THR A 135 7.71 -1.61 -23.12
CA THR A 135 7.87 -0.81 -24.35
C THR A 135 6.56 -0.62 -25.14
N GLU A 136 5.49 -1.33 -24.77
CA GLU A 136 4.22 -1.34 -25.49
C GLU A 136 3.45 0.00 -25.34
N GLY A 137 3.63 0.88 -26.33
CA GLY A 137 2.80 2.07 -26.56
C GLY A 137 3.58 3.37 -26.71
N GLN A 138 3.52 3.94 -27.90
CA GLN A 138 4.18 5.19 -28.27
C GLN A 138 3.38 6.42 -27.82
N SER A 139 3.39 6.75 -26.52
CA SER A 139 2.94 8.07 -26.06
C SER A 139 4.01 8.72 -25.18
N HIS A 140 4.13 10.06 -25.23
CA HIS A 140 5.14 10.80 -24.45
C HIS A 140 5.09 10.50 -22.94
N HIS A 141 3.91 10.18 -22.40
CA HIS A 141 3.75 9.75 -21.00
C HIS A 141 4.37 8.37 -20.75
N LYS A 142 4.18 7.42 -21.68
CA LYS A 142 4.75 6.07 -21.58
C LYS A 142 6.28 6.05 -21.65
N ILE A 143 6.92 7.00 -22.33
CA ILE A 143 8.40 7.09 -22.40
C ILE A 143 9.04 7.25 -21.02
N LYS A 144 8.43 8.06 -20.13
CA LYS A 144 8.97 8.26 -18.77
C LYS A 144 8.73 7.06 -17.86
N VAL A 145 7.56 6.43 -17.98
CA VAL A 145 7.25 5.17 -17.26
C VAL A 145 8.23 4.08 -17.68
N LYS A 146 8.42 3.93 -19.00
CA LYS A 146 9.40 3.05 -19.61
C LYS A 146 10.79 3.27 -19.01
N GLY A 147 11.30 4.51 -18.99
CA GLY A 147 12.62 4.79 -18.42
C GLY A 147 12.77 4.38 -16.94
N ILE A 148 11.72 4.54 -16.13
CA ILE A 148 11.74 4.12 -14.71
C ILE A 148 11.72 2.58 -14.61
N LEU A 149 10.82 1.92 -15.34
CA LEU A 149 10.70 0.47 -15.31
C LEU A 149 11.94 -0.20 -15.91
N GLU A 150 12.48 0.30 -17.02
CA GLU A 150 13.71 -0.21 -17.65
C GLU A 150 14.92 -0.15 -16.72
N GLN A 151 15.11 0.96 -16.01
CA GLN A 151 16.16 1.10 -15.00
C GLN A 151 16.00 0.15 -13.80
N ARG A 152 14.83 -0.47 -13.68
CA ARG A 152 14.45 -1.37 -12.57
C ARG A 152 14.09 -2.77 -13.04
N LEU A 153 14.21 -3.09 -14.33
CA LEU A 153 13.88 -4.42 -14.87
C LEU A 153 14.65 -5.53 -14.17
N ALA A 154 15.93 -5.30 -13.91
CA ALA A 154 16.76 -6.26 -13.18
C ALA A 154 16.28 -6.48 -11.73
N ALA A 155 15.70 -5.46 -11.09
CA ALA A 155 15.14 -5.56 -9.74
C ALA A 155 13.73 -6.18 -9.72
N LEU A 156 12.94 -6.00 -10.79
CA LEU A 156 11.59 -6.56 -10.90
C LEU A 156 11.57 -8.10 -10.96
N ALA A 157 12.69 -8.73 -11.37
CA ALA A 157 12.96 -10.17 -11.30
C ALA A 157 11.72 -11.06 -11.53
N ILE A 158 11.03 -10.87 -12.66
CA ILE A 158 9.80 -11.63 -12.99
C ILE A 158 10.17 -13.08 -13.24
N THR A 159 9.71 -13.96 -12.35
CA THR A 159 9.97 -15.40 -12.40
C THR A 159 8.78 -16.21 -12.88
N ASP A 160 7.58 -15.63 -12.87
CA ASP A 160 6.33 -16.31 -13.19
C ASP A 160 5.45 -15.50 -14.18
N LEU A 161 4.79 -16.22 -15.09
CA LEU A 161 3.81 -15.67 -16.03
C LEU A 161 2.60 -15.06 -15.32
N SER A 162 2.28 -15.53 -14.10
CA SER A 162 1.19 -14.98 -13.28
C SER A 162 1.40 -13.51 -12.88
N GLN A 163 2.64 -13.01 -12.91
CA GLN A 163 2.97 -11.61 -12.58
C GLN A 163 2.81 -10.64 -13.77
N LEU A 164 2.68 -11.16 -15.00
CA LEU A 164 2.58 -10.33 -16.21
C LEU A 164 1.33 -9.43 -16.27
N PRO A 165 0.13 -9.86 -15.83
CA PRO A 165 -1.03 -8.97 -15.73
C PRO A 165 -0.76 -7.75 -14.84
N ARG A 166 -0.11 -7.97 -13.67
CA ARG A 166 0.27 -6.90 -12.75
C ARG A 166 1.33 -5.98 -13.33
N LEU A 167 2.32 -6.52 -14.05
CA LEU A 167 3.28 -5.70 -14.80
C LEU A 167 2.58 -4.80 -15.83
N ARG A 168 1.58 -5.33 -16.55
CA ARG A 168 0.78 -4.53 -17.51
C ARG A 168 0.00 -3.42 -16.81
N GLN A 169 -0.56 -3.69 -15.63
CA GLN A 169 -1.18 -2.64 -14.81
C GLN A 169 -0.14 -1.60 -14.37
N MET A 170 1.05 -2.02 -13.90
CA MET A 170 2.15 -1.12 -13.54
C MET A 170 2.60 -0.22 -14.70
N ALA A 171 2.65 -0.76 -15.93
CA ALA A 171 2.98 0.00 -17.13
C ALA A 171 1.94 1.10 -17.47
N ARG A 172 0.73 1.04 -16.88
CA ARG A 172 -0.33 2.05 -17.05
C ARG A 172 -0.26 3.19 -16.04
N PHE A 173 0.62 3.12 -15.04
CA PHE A 173 0.74 4.18 -14.04
C PHE A 173 1.10 5.53 -14.68
N HIS A 174 0.60 6.61 -14.09
CA HIS A 174 1.12 7.93 -14.40
C HIS A 174 2.60 8.02 -13.98
N PRO A 175 3.52 8.63 -14.77
CA PRO A 175 4.95 8.67 -14.47
C PRO A 175 5.28 9.21 -13.07
N VAL A 176 4.50 10.20 -12.63
CA VAL A 176 4.66 10.77 -11.28
C VAL A 176 4.23 9.77 -10.20
N ALA A 177 3.13 9.04 -10.41
CA ALA A 177 2.68 8.05 -9.43
C ALA A 177 3.72 6.95 -9.27
N LEU A 178 4.22 6.40 -10.39
CA LEU A 178 5.26 5.38 -10.37
C LEU A 178 6.56 5.89 -9.75
N SER A 179 6.94 7.15 -10.03
CA SER A 179 8.09 7.77 -9.36
C SER A 179 7.88 7.87 -7.84
N GLU A 180 6.73 8.34 -7.37
CA GLU A 180 6.47 8.42 -5.92
C GLU A 180 6.43 7.03 -5.28
N MET A 181 5.88 6.01 -5.95
CA MET A 181 5.95 4.62 -5.50
C MET A 181 7.39 4.13 -5.40
N ASN A 182 8.20 4.36 -6.44
CA ASN A 182 9.62 3.97 -6.46
C ASN A 182 10.41 4.65 -5.32
N HIS A 183 10.12 5.92 -5.02
CA HIS A 183 10.77 6.61 -3.90
C HIS A 183 10.27 6.09 -2.55
N GLY A 184 8.96 5.88 -2.38
CA GLY A 184 8.39 5.41 -1.12
C GLY A 184 8.75 3.97 -0.79
N LEU A 185 8.92 3.12 -1.80
CA LEU A 185 9.37 1.73 -1.66
C LEU A 185 10.89 1.60 -1.70
N HIS A 186 11.65 2.70 -1.63
CA HIS A 186 13.12 2.68 -1.63
C HIS A 186 13.75 1.94 -2.83
N GLY A 187 13.09 1.96 -3.99
CA GLY A 187 13.53 1.27 -5.20
C GLY A 187 12.97 -0.14 -5.38
N HIS A 188 12.27 -0.68 -4.38
CA HIS A 188 11.69 -2.03 -4.39
C HIS A 188 10.31 -2.09 -5.07
N LEU A 189 10.27 -1.77 -6.36
CA LEU A 189 9.01 -1.80 -7.14
C LEU A 189 8.48 -3.23 -7.33
N GLU A 190 9.33 -4.24 -7.23
CA GLU A 190 8.97 -5.66 -7.30
C GLU A 190 7.90 -6.03 -6.28
N LYS A 191 7.88 -5.39 -5.10
CA LYS A 191 6.87 -5.63 -4.07
C LYS A 191 5.44 -5.38 -4.54
N ILE A 192 5.24 -4.55 -5.57
CA ILE A 192 3.91 -4.29 -6.16
C ILE A 192 3.42 -5.52 -6.93
N LEU A 193 4.32 -6.30 -7.55
CA LEU A 193 3.98 -7.50 -8.31
C LEU A 193 3.47 -8.64 -7.41
N ASP A 194 3.80 -8.60 -6.12
CA ASP A 194 3.35 -9.57 -5.12
C ASP A 194 1.99 -9.20 -4.50
N GLN A 195 1.44 -8.02 -4.83
CA GLN A 195 0.17 -7.56 -4.28
C GLN A 195 -1.05 -8.06 -5.05
N GLU A 196 -2.19 -8.00 -4.38
CA GLU A 196 -3.49 -8.29 -4.99
C GLU A 196 -3.85 -7.25 -6.07
N GLU A 197 -4.56 -7.70 -7.11
CA GLU A 197 -4.87 -6.87 -8.28
C GLU A 197 -5.73 -5.64 -7.92
N TRP A 198 -6.63 -5.78 -6.95
CA TRP A 198 -7.49 -4.68 -6.50
C TRP A 198 -6.66 -3.49 -5.99
N LEU A 199 -5.54 -3.76 -5.31
CA LEU A 199 -4.71 -2.71 -4.75
C LEU A 199 -4.01 -1.95 -5.86
N ILE A 200 -3.48 -2.65 -6.86
CA ILE A 200 -2.84 -2.02 -8.02
C ILE A 200 -3.86 -1.17 -8.79
N ASP A 201 -5.07 -1.68 -8.98
CA ASP A 201 -6.17 -0.95 -9.63
C ASP A 201 -6.63 0.27 -8.82
N ALA A 202 -6.65 0.19 -7.49
CA ALA A 202 -6.90 1.32 -6.62
C ALA A 202 -5.78 2.37 -6.78
N LEU A 203 -4.51 1.96 -6.69
CA LEU A 203 -3.35 2.85 -6.85
C LEU A 203 -3.31 3.56 -8.21
N LEU A 204 -3.78 2.90 -9.28
CA LEU A 204 -3.91 3.48 -10.62
C LEU A 204 -4.92 4.63 -10.69
N LYS A 205 -5.97 4.59 -9.88
CA LYS A 205 -7.04 5.61 -9.84
C LYS A 205 -6.67 6.81 -8.96
N LEU A 206 -5.72 6.66 -8.05
CA LEU A 206 -5.35 7.71 -7.10
C LEU A 206 -4.60 8.86 -7.77
N HIS A 207 -4.87 10.08 -7.31
CA HIS A 207 -4.19 11.25 -7.84
C HIS A 207 -2.69 11.24 -7.45
N PRO A 208 -1.73 11.32 -8.40
CA PRO A 208 -0.29 11.15 -8.12
C PRO A 208 0.27 12.15 -7.09
N ILE A 209 -0.04 13.43 -7.24
CA ILE A 209 0.50 14.50 -6.36
C ILE A 209 -0.38 14.73 -5.13
N GLY A 210 -1.70 14.80 -5.32
CA GLY A 210 -2.66 15.04 -4.23
C GLY A 210 -2.70 13.92 -3.20
N PHE A 211 -2.47 12.67 -3.63
CA PHE A 211 -2.62 11.50 -2.77
C PHE A 211 -1.30 10.76 -2.56
N LEU A 212 -0.72 10.14 -3.60
CA LEU A 212 0.47 9.28 -3.44
C LEU A 212 1.69 10.03 -2.90
N GLN A 213 2.01 11.21 -3.45
CA GLN A 213 3.09 12.03 -2.90
C GLN A 213 2.79 12.47 -1.45
N ALA A 214 1.53 12.74 -1.13
CA ALA A 214 1.14 13.15 0.22
C ALA A 214 1.31 12.00 1.21
N LEU A 215 0.89 10.78 0.85
CA LEU A 215 1.11 9.56 1.62
C LEU A 215 2.59 9.28 1.81
N ARG A 216 3.41 9.36 0.76
CA ARG A 216 4.86 9.17 0.89
C ARG A 216 5.49 10.16 1.87
N LYS A 217 5.09 11.43 1.79
CA LYS A 217 5.58 12.46 2.72
C LYS A 217 5.06 12.27 4.15
N GLY A 218 3.84 11.78 4.31
CA GLY A 218 3.19 11.59 5.60
C GLY A 218 3.67 10.33 6.33
N LEU A 219 3.80 9.20 5.61
CA LEU A 219 4.22 7.91 6.15
C LEU A 219 5.74 7.73 6.19
N GLY A 220 6.48 8.49 5.37
CA GLY A 220 7.94 8.45 5.34
C GLY A 220 8.47 7.04 5.06
N ASN A 221 9.21 6.50 6.04
CA ASN A 221 9.83 5.18 5.94
C ASN A 221 8.82 4.03 5.95
N TYR A 222 7.60 4.27 6.44
CA TYR A 222 6.53 3.27 6.56
C TYR A 222 5.58 3.27 5.36
N PHE A 223 5.98 3.86 4.23
CA PHE A 223 5.13 3.93 3.03
C PHE A 223 4.74 2.54 2.50
N ASP A 224 5.59 1.53 2.69
CA ASP A 224 5.31 0.15 2.31
C ASP A 224 4.16 -0.49 3.11
N ARG A 225 3.81 0.05 4.28
CA ARG A 225 2.64 -0.38 5.07
C ARG A 225 1.31 -0.14 4.38
N LEU A 226 1.29 0.66 3.30
CA LEU A 226 0.13 0.80 2.41
C LEU A 226 -0.40 -0.54 1.92
N PHE A 227 0.48 -1.54 1.75
CA PHE A 227 0.13 -2.86 1.24
C PHE A 227 -0.62 -3.74 2.26
N VAL A 228 -0.64 -3.34 3.53
CA VAL A 228 -1.37 -4.04 4.60
C VAL A 228 -2.78 -3.47 4.78
N TRP A 229 -3.11 -2.37 4.10
CA TRP A 229 -4.42 -1.75 4.23
C TRP A 229 -5.50 -2.57 3.55
N SER A 230 -6.68 -2.60 4.18
CA SER A 230 -7.86 -3.16 3.55
C SER A 230 -8.37 -2.21 2.45
N PRO A 231 -9.15 -2.72 1.48
CA PRO A 231 -9.81 -1.89 0.47
C PRO A 231 -10.61 -0.74 1.10
N GLU A 232 -11.38 -1.04 2.14
CA GLU A 232 -12.26 -0.10 2.84
C GLU A 232 -11.46 1.01 3.52
N PHE A 233 -10.30 0.67 4.08
CA PHE A 233 -9.43 1.65 4.73
C PHE A 233 -8.79 2.59 3.70
N LEU A 234 -8.26 2.05 2.59
CA LEU A 234 -7.69 2.87 1.52
C LEU A 234 -8.73 3.81 0.91
N GLU A 235 -9.96 3.33 0.73
CA GLU A 235 -11.09 4.13 0.25
C GLU A 235 -11.46 5.23 1.23
N ALA A 236 -11.54 4.92 2.54
CA ALA A 236 -11.77 5.93 3.58
C ALA A 236 -10.69 7.02 3.62
N VAL A 237 -9.41 6.68 3.38
CA VAL A 237 -8.32 7.66 3.27
C VAL A 237 -8.49 8.51 2.01
N ALA A 238 -8.84 7.90 0.87
CA ALA A 238 -9.06 8.59 -0.40
C ALA A 238 -10.25 9.56 -0.37
N GLU A 239 -11.35 9.17 0.27
CA GLU A 239 -12.57 9.97 0.39
C GLU A 239 -12.48 11.00 1.52
N GLY A 240 -12.08 10.56 2.72
CA GLY A 240 -12.07 11.40 3.92
C GLY A 240 -10.98 12.46 3.87
N LEU A 241 -9.77 12.10 3.42
CA LEU A 241 -8.64 13.03 3.35
C LEU A 241 -8.52 13.65 1.96
N ASP A 242 -9.59 14.33 1.55
CA ASP A 242 -9.83 15.02 0.28
C ASP A 242 -8.71 15.99 -0.19
N HIS A 243 -7.79 16.36 0.70
CA HIS A 243 -6.70 17.27 0.41
C HIS A 243 -5.37 16.77 0.97
N LYS A 244 -4.30 16.90 0.18
CA LYS A 244 -2.93 16.48 0.53
C LYS A 244 -2.43 16.95 1.89
N ALA A 245 -2.89 18.13 2.35
CA ALA A 245 -2.49 18.68 3.64
C ALA A 245 -3.06 17.89 4.82
N LYS A 246 -4.25 17.30 4.68
CA LYS A 246 -4.85 16.43 5.70
C LYS A 246 -4.07 15.11 5.80
N ILE A 247 -3.76 14.49 4.66
CA ILE A 247 -2.93 13.28 4.58
C ILE A 247 -1.57 13.50 5.26
N ILE A 248 -0.89 14.60 4.93
CA ILE A 248 0.41 14.94 5.55
C ILE A 248 0.26 15.23 7.05
N ALA A 249 -0.80 15.90 7.48
CA ALA A 249 -1.03 16.21 8.89
C ALA A 249 -1.25 14.95 9.74
N MET A 250 -2.02 13.98 9.22
CA MET A 250 -2.17 12.66 9.85
C MET A 250 -0.84 11.91 9.85
N GLY A 251 -0.21 11.78 8.67
CA GLY A 251 1.07 11.12 8.51
C GLY A 251 1.06 9.69 9.05
N GLU A 252 2.09 9.32 9.80
CA GLU A 252 2.24 7.98 10.42
C GLU A 252 1.08 7.60 11.35
N HIS A 253 0.27 8.55 11.82
CA HIS A 253 -0.86 8.25 12.70
C HIS A 253 -1.98 7.50 11.95
N LEU A 254 -1.98 7.54 10.61
CA LEU A 254 -2.87 6.68 9.80
C LEU A 254 -2.63 5.18 10.07
N LEU A 255 -1.41 4.80 10.46
CA LEU A 255 -1.06 3.41 10.75
C LEU A 255 -1.60 2.91 12.10
N LEU A 256 -2.10 3.83 12.94
CA LEU A 256 -2.62 3.52 14.26
C LEU A 256 -4.16 3.47 14.28
N ILE A 257 -4.82 3.76 13.16
CA ILE A 257 -6.27 3.77 13.06
C ILE A 257 -6.73 2.39 12.59
N GLU A 258 -7.58 1.75 13.38
CA GLU A 258 -8.18 0.46 13.04
C GLU A 258 -9.50 0.63 12.29
N ASP A 259 -10.32 1.62 12.69
CA ASP A 259 -11.64 1.88 12.10
C ASP A 259 -11.57 2.89 10.94
N PRO A 260 -11.94 2.51 9.69
CA PRO A 260 -12.00 3.43 8.56
C PRO A 260 -12.90 4.66 8.79
N GLU A 261 -13.96 4.56 9.59
CA GLU A 261 -14.86 5.68 9.89
C GLU A 261 -14.18 6.78 10.70
N VAL A 262 -13.17 6.43 11.49
CA VAL A 262 -12.32 7.40 12.20
C VAL A 262 -11.55 8.27 11.21
N VAL A 263 -11.05 7.68 10.11
CA VAL A 263 -10.38 8.44 9.04
C VAL A 263 -11.35 9.43 8.39
N ARG A 264 -12.58 9.00 8.10
CA ARG A 264 -13.63 9.87 7.55
C ARG A 264 -13.99 11.00 8.52
N ALA A 265 -14.04 10.71 9.82
CA ALA A 265 -14.28 11.71 10.86
C ALA A 265 -13.18 12.77 10.93
N PHE A 266 -11.90 12.39 10.89
CA PHE A 266 -10.80 13.37 10.75
C PHE A 266 -10.89 14.15 9.44
N GLY A 267 -11.35 13.47 8.38
CA GLY A 267 -11.63 14.07 7.08
C GLY A 267 -12.63 15.22 7.11
N SER A 268 -13.62 15.19 8.01
CA SER A 268 -14.62 16.26 8.12
C SER A 268 -14.10 17.55 8.74
N TRP A 269 -12.88 17.54 9.29
CA TRP A 269 -12.32 18.69 9.97
C TRP A 269 -11.94 19.81 8.98
N ALA A 270 -12.19 21.06 9.43
CA ALA A 270 -12.00 22.23 8.59
C ALA A 270 -10.54 22.49 8.19
N MET A 271 -10.38 23.21 7.09
CA MET A 271 -9.10 23.74 6.61
C MET A 271 -9.17 25.26 6.54
N ARG A 272 -8.07 25.93 6.83
CA ARG A 272 -7.94 27.38 6.74
C ARG A 272 -6.78 27.74 5.83
N GLU A 273 -7.02 28.66 4.89
CA GLU A 273 -5.93 29.25 4.11
C GLU A 273 -5.19 30.28 4.95
N LEU A 274 -3.86 30.16 4.99
CA LEU A 274 -3.00 31.12 5.65
C LEU A 274 -2.60 32.23 4.65
N PRO A 275 -2.47 33.48 5.12
CA PRO A 275 -1.97 34.56 4.27
C PRO A 275 -0.57 34.23 3.75
N LEU A 276 -0.29 34.63 2.51
CA LEU A 276 1.01 34.42 1.89
C LEU A 276 2.09 35.13 2.70
N PRO A 277 3.19 34.45 3.07
CA PRO A 277 4.30 35.12 3.73
C PRO A 277 4.85 36.23 2.82
N PRO A 278 5.23 37.40 3.38
CA PRO A 278 5.76 38.51 2.59
C PRO A 278 6.95 38.05 1.75
N GLU A 279 6.99 38.44 0.47
CA GLU A 279 8.10 38.12 -0.44
C GLU A 279 9.39 38.66 0.20
N LYS A 280 10.24 37.77 0.74
CA LYS A 280 11.62 38.13 1.07
C LYS A 280 12.27 38.58 -0.24
N THR A 281 12.65 39.84 -0.32
CA THR A 281 13.26 40.51 -1.47
C THR A 281 14.64 39.96 -1.76
N SER A 282 14.74 38.70 -2.21
CA SER A 282 15.98 38.18 -2.76
C SER A 282 16.12 38.71 -4.20
N SER A 283 16.90 39.77 -4.33
CA SER A 283 17.46 40.29 -5.56
C SER A 283 18.28 39.20 -6.27
N LYS A 284 17.64 38.46 -7.18
CA LYS A 284 18.21 37.97 -8.46
C LYS A 284 17.28 36.95 -9.11
N LYS A 285 17.03 37.19 -10.40
CA LYS A 285 16.31 36.36 -11.39
C LYS A 285 14.79 36.46 -11.35
N LYS A 286 14.27 37.33 -12.23
CA LYS A 286 12.95 37.26 -12.87
C LYS A 286 12.76 35.88 -13.53
N LYS A 287 12.46 34.84 -12.74
CA LYS A 287 11.80 33.63 -13.24
C LYS A 287 10.30 33.83 -13.03
N LYS A 288 9.52 33.60 -14.10
CA LYS A 288 8.05 33.66 -14.16
C LYS A 288 7.43 33.44 -12.77
N LYS A 289 6.78 34.48 -12.21
CA LYS A 289 6.01 34.42 -10.97
C LYS A 289 4.93 33.35 -11.12
N ARG A 290 5.25 32.09 -10.82
CA ARG A 290 4.23 31.05 -10.59
C ARG A 290 3.41 31.57 -9.41
N LYS A 291 2.11 31.81 -9.62
CA LYS A 291 1.17 32.17 -8.55
C LYS A 291 1.36 31.15 -7.42
N ARG A 292 1.99 31.57 -6.33
CA ARG A 292 2.15 30.73 -5.13
C ARG A 292 0.76 30.57 -4.54
N LYS A 293 0.26 29.34 -4.45
CA LYS A 293 -0.96 29.07 -3.68
C LYS A 293 -0.65 29.34 -2.21
N PRO A 294 -1.59 29.95 -1.45
CA PRO A 294 -1.41 30.16 -0.03
C PRO A 294 -1.17 28.81 0.67
N PRO A 295 -0.32 28.76 1.72
CA PRO A 295 -0.22 27.58 2.54
C PRO A 295 -1.57 27.32 3.20
N VAL A 296 -1.97 26.05 3.27
CA VAL A 296 -3.22 25.63 3.92
C VAL A 296 -2.86 25.00 5.25
N GLU A 297 -3.46 25.47 6.33
CA GLU A 297 -3.38 24.86 7.64
C GLU A 297 -4.63 24.02 7.87
N THR A 298 -4.44 22.77 8.30
CA THR A 298 -5.56 21.88 8.62
C THR A 298 -5.85 21.93 10.11
N ARG A 299 -7.11 21.76 10.48
CA ARG A 299 -7.48 21.60 11.89
C ARG A 299 -6.74 20.41 12.52
N ILE A 300 -6.52 19.33 11.77
CA ILE A 300 -5.74 18.15 12.22
C ILE A 300 -4.35 18.59 12.71
N ALA A 301 -3.63 19.40 11.93
CA ALA A 301 -2.31 19.88 12.29
C ALA A 301 -2.34 20.77 13.54
N GLN A 302 -3.35 21.64 13.67
CA GLN A 302 -3.53 22.50 14.84
C GLN A 302 -3.79 21.69 16.11
N VAL A 303 -4.73 20.74 16.07
CA VAL A 303 -5.06 19.89 17.22
C VAL A 303 -3.84 19.06 17.64
N LYS A 304 -3.14 18.48 16.67
CA LYS A 304 -1.91 17.71 16.92
C LYS A 304 -0.80 18.56 17.53
N ALA A 305 -0.67 19.82 17.13
CA ALA A 305 0.30 20.75 17.72
C ALA A 305 -0.02 21.07 19.19
N VAL A 306 -1.31 21.17 19.56
CA VAL A 306 -1.74 21.42 20.94
C VAL A 306 -1.60 20.17 21.81
N LEU A 307 -2.04 19.02 21.32
CA LEU A 307 -2.07 17.78 22.11
C LEU A 307 -0.73 17.04 22.15
N GLY A 308 0.14 17.25 21.16
CA GLY A 308 1.39 16.53 21.02
C GLY A 308 1.16 15.01 21.00
N ARG A 309 1.87 14.28 21.87
CA ARG A 309 1.77 12.81 21.99
C ARG A 309 0.39 12.31 22.46
N LYS A 310 -0.42 13.18 23.06
CA LYS A 310 -1.76 12.80 23.54
C LYS A 310 -2.79 12.73 22.40
N PHE A 311 -2.43 13.15 21.18
CA PHE A 311 -3.28 13.02 20.00
C PHE A 311 -3.65 11.56 19.71
N ASP A 312 -2.76 10.60 20.04
CA ASP A 312 -2.97 9.17 19.80
C ASP A 312 -4.21 8.61 20.50
N ILE A 313 -4.64 9.22 21.61
CA ILE A 313 -5.85 8.83 22.34
C ILE A 313 -7.09 8.99 21.44
N PHE A 314 -7.13 10.02 20.59
CA PHE A 314 -8.25 10.24 19.66
C PHE A 314 -8.33 9.18 18.57
N LEU A 315 -7.23 8.51 18.23
CA LEU A 315 -7.22 7.48 17.20
C LEU A 315 -8.00 6.22 17.63
N SER A 316 -8.11 6.00 18.95
CA SER A 316 -8.91 4.93 19.56
C SER A 316 -10.35 5.32 19.89
N CYS A 317 -10.74 6.57 19.60
CA CYS A 317 -12.08 7.07 19.94
C CYS A 317 -13.10 6.77 18.84
N THR A 318 -14.39 6.83 19.19
CA THR A 318 -15.45 6.64 18.22
C THR A 318 -15.51 7.82 17.23
N PRO A 319 -15.99 7.60 15.99
CA PRO A 319 -16.10 8.66 14.97
C PRO A 319 -16.91 9.89 15.42
N GLY A 320 -17.85 9.71 16.36
CA GLY A 320 -18.62 10.81 16.96
C GLY A 320 -17.76 11.74 17.79
N VAL A 321 -16.94 11.20 18.70
CA VAL A 321 -16.00 11.97 19.53
C VAL A 321 -15.01 12.74 18.66
N ILE A 322 -14.51 12.12 17.60
CA ILE A 322 -13.54 12.75 16.69
C ILE A 322 -14.15 13.92 15.94
N ARG A 323 -15.37 13.77 15.41
CA ARG A 323 -16.08 14.87 14.74
C ARG A 323 -16.28 16.05 15.68
N GLU A 324 -16.74 15.78 16.90
CA GLU A 324 -16.96 16.79 17.93
C GLU A 324 -15.65 17.49 18.33
N ALA A 325 -14.55 16.74 18.49
CA ALA A 325 -13.24 17.30 18.81
C ALA A 325 -12.71 18.27 17.74
N GLY A 326 -13.12 18.09 16.49
CA GLY A 326 -12.81 19.02 15.39
C GLY A 326 -13.34 20.43 15.62
N HIS A 327 -14.40 20.58 16.43
CA HIS A 327 -15.04 21.86 16.75
C HIS A 327 -14.51 22.53 18.01
N TRP A 328 -13.71 21.85 18.82
CA TRP A 328 -13.16 22.45 20.04
C TRP A 328 -12.17 23.55 19.69
N THR A 329 -12.09 24.59 20.51
CA THR A 329 -11.05 25.62 20.37
C THR A 329 -9.70 25.11 20.86
N ASN A 330 -8.60 25.81 20.53
CA ASN A 330 -7.29 25.45 21.06
C ASN A 330 -7.21 25.57 22.58
N ASP A 331 -7.91 26.54 23.17
CA ASP A 331 -7.99 26.71 24.63
C ASP A 331 -8.75 25.56 25.29
N GLN A 332 -9.84 25.11 24.65
CA GLN A 332 -10.58 23.93 25.09
C GLN A 332 -9.69 22.67 25.02
N LEU A 333 -8.96 22.48 23.92
CA LEU A 333 -8.01 21.36 23.81
C LEU A 333 -6.93 21.43 24.89
N ALA A 334 -6.36 22.61 25.16
CA ALA A 334 -5.38 22.79 26.22
C ALA A 334 -5.96 22.41 27.60
N ARG A 335 -7.21 22.78 27.89
CA ARG A 335 -7.88 22.44 29.16
C ARG A 335 -8.14 20.94 29.34
N ILE A 336 -8.54 20.23 28.28
CA ILE A 336 -8.79 18.78 28.38
C ILE A 336 -7.51 17.96 28.39
N THR A 337 -6.40 18.54 27.89
CA THR A 337 -5.11 17.86 27.72
C THR A 337 -4.60 17.20 28.99
N ASP A 338 -4.81 17.79 30.16
CA ASP A 338 -4.34 17.25 31.44
C ASP A 338 -5.15 16.03 31.90
N TYR A 339 -6.40 15.93 31.46
CA TYR A 339 -7.29 14.84 31.84
C TYR A 339 -7.29 13.68 30.84
N LEU A 340 -6.94 13.92 29.58
CA LEU A 340 -6.92 12.89 28.53
C LEU A 340 -6.17 11.60 28.91
N PRO A 341 -4.98 11.63 29.56
CA PRO A 341 -4.29 10.41 29.98
C PRO A 341 -5.09 9.53 30.93
N HIS A 342 -6.12 10.07 31.57
CA HIS A 342 -6.98 9.39 32.54
C HIS A 342 -8.31 8.95 31.94
N MET A 343 -8.58 9.24 30.66
CA MET A 343 -9.79 8.82 29.96
C MET A 343 -9.53 7.66 29.00
N ASN A 344 -10.58 6.92 28.66
CA ASN A 344 -10.64 6.04 27.50
C ASN A 344 -11.74 6.55 26.54
N SER A 345 -11.94 5.85 25.42
CA SER A 345 -12.96 6.18 24.43
C SER A 345 -14.37 6.26 25.03
N HIS A 346 -14.74 5.32 25.90
CA HIS A 346 -16.05 5.28 26.55
C HIS A 346 -16.31 6.48 27.46
N VAL A 347 -15.31 6.90 28.24
CA VAL A 347 -15.43 8.09 29.09
C VAL A 347 -15.63 9.35 28.24
N LEU A 348 -14.87 9.50 27.16
CA LEU A 348 -15.04 10.64 26.25
C LEU A 348 -16.43 10.62 25.61
N GLU A 349 -16.90 9.47 25.14
CA GLU A 349 -18.22 9.30 24.55
C GLU A 349 -19.35 9.63 25.53
N ALA A 350 -19.25 9.17 26.78
CA ALA A 350 -20.21 9.49 27.84
C ALA A 350 -20.28 11.01 28.13
N LEU A 351 -19.20 11.76 27.91
CA LEU A 351 -19.16 13.20 28.11
C LEU A 351 -19.69 14.01 26.91
N MET A 352 -19.76 13.43 25.70
CA MET A 352 -20.13 14.16 24.48
C MET A 352 -21.49 14.86 24.53
N PRO A 353 -22.54 14.32 25.18
CA PRO A 353 -23.82 15.01 25.27
C PRO A 353 -23.78 16.36 26.01
N LEU A 354 -22.76 16.59 26.84
CA LEU A 354 -22.65 17.82 27.63
C LEU A 354 -21.92 18.93 26.84
N PRO A 355 -22.22 20.21 27.06
CA PRO A 355 -21.38 21.33 26.63
C PRO A 355 -19.96 21.21 27.19
N PHE A 356 -18.96 21.72 26.46
CA PHE A 356 -17.55 21.55 26.83
C PHE A 356 -17.23 21.96 28.28
N ASP A 357 -17.73 23.11 28.75
CA ASP A 357 -17.46 23.58 30.11
C ASP A 357 -18.08 22.67 31.19
N GLN A 358 -19.23 22.06 30.90
CA GLN A 358 -19.83 21.06 31.79
C GLN A 358 -19.02 19.76 31.79
N ARG A 359 -18.42 19.36 30.65
CA ARG A 359 -17.52 18.18 30.61
C ARG A 359 -16.34 18.36 31.56
N ILE A 360 -15.66 19.50 31.49
CA ILE A 360 -14.53 19.82 32.37
C ILE A 360 -14.98 19.98 33.82
N GLY A 361 -16.10 20.69 34.05
CA GLY A 361 -16.65 20.87 35.40
C GLY A 361 -17.02 19.55 36.07
N LEU A 362 -17.52 18.56 35.31
CA LEU A 362 -17.80 17.22 35.78
C LEU A 362 -16.53 16.51 36.23
N ILE A 363 -15.50 16.48 35.37
CA ILE A 363 -14.22 15.80 35.68
C ILE A 363 -13.56 16.44 36.90
N GLU A 364 -13.50 17.77 36.95
CA GLU A 364 -12.95 18.50 38.09
C GLU A 364 -13.76 18.26 39.37
N GLY A 365 -15.09 18.28 39.27
CA GLY A 365 -15.99 17.99 40.39
C GLY A 365 -15.76 16.59 40.97
N LEU A 366 -15.65 15.57 40.11
CA LEU A 366 -15.34 14.20 40.52
C LEU A 366 -13.94 14.10 41.13
N TRP A 367 -12.95 14.81 40.61
CA TRP A 367 -11.63 14.89 41.23
C TRP A 367 -11.70 15.40 42.67
N TYR A 368 -12.48 16.45 42.93
CA TYR A 368 -12.64 17.00 44.27
C TYR A 368 -13.47 16.12 45.20
N LYS A 369 -14.56 15.51 44.71
CA LYS A 369 -15.50 14.73 45.54
C LYS A 369 -15.03 13.30 45.79
N LEU A 370 -14.53 12.61 44.76
CA LEU A 370 -14.08 11.20 44.84
C LEU A 370 -12.57 11.05 45.01
N GLY A 371 -11.82 12.13 44.78
CA GLY A 371 -10.38 12.18 44.95
C GLY A 371 -9.59 11.71 43.73
N ARG A 372 -8.28 11.87 43.84
CA ARG A 372 -7.30 11.55 42.78
C ARG A 372 -7.35 10.09 42.34
N ASP A 373 -7.52 9.16 43.28
CA ASP A 373 -7.52 7.72 42.98
C ASP A 373 -8.65 7.34 42.03
N TYR A 374 -9.84 7.94 42.19
CA TYR A 374 -10.94 7.73 41.26
C TYR A 374 -10.58 8.15 39.84
N VAL A 375 -10.08 9.37 39.66
CA VAL A 375 -9.80 9.91 38.32
C VAL A 375 -8.65 9.16 37.66
N GLU A 376 -7.56 8.90 38.39
CA GLU A 376 -6.36 8.30 37.80
C GLU A 376 -6.51 6.80 37.54
N SER A 377 -7.22 6.08 38.41
CA SER A 377 -7.23 4.60 38.43
C SER A 377 -8.59 4.00 38.07
N HIS A 378 -9.69 4.58 38.54
CA HIS A 378 -11.02 3.96 38.42
C HIS A 378 -11.86 4.51 37.27
N MET A 379 -11.63 5.74 36.81
CA MET A 379 -12.47 6.42 35.82
C MET A 379 -12.59 5.65 34.49
N LYS A 380 -11.52 4.96 34.07
CA LYS A 380 -11.49 4.13 32.86
C LYS A 380 -12.13 2.76 33.03
N THR A 381 -12.42 2.34 34.25
CA THR A 381 -13.02 1.03 34.53
C THR A 381 -14.53 1.09 34.26
N PRO A 382 -15.18 -0.04 33.93
CA PRO A 382 -16.63 -0.05 33.72
C PRO A 382 -17.43 0.55 34.89
N PRO A 383 -17.12 0.24 36.17
CA PRO A 383 -17.78 0.88 37.32
C PRO A 383 -17.58 2.41 37.39
N GLY A 384 -16.37 2.90 37.08
CA GLY A 384 -16.08 4.34 37.08
C GLY A 384 -16.77 5.06 35.92
N THR A 385 -16.72 4.51 34.71
CA THR A 385 -17.43 5.08 33.56
C THR A 385 -18.95 5.16 33.80
N ALA A 386 -19.54 4.15 34.47
CA ALA A 386 -20.96 4.15 34.84
C ALA A 386 -21.34 5.28 35.84
N VAL A 387 -20.41 5.80 36.63
CA VAL A 387 -20.66 7.00 37.46
C VAL A 387 -20.82 8.22 36.55
N ILE A 388 -19.93 8.39 35.57
CA ILE A 388 -19.98 9.51 34.62
C ILE A 388 -21.29 9.47 33.83
N GLU A 389 -21.66 8.31 33.27
CA GLU A 389 -22.89 8.14 32.52
C GLU A 389 -24.14 8.49 33.34
N ARG A 390 -24.18 8.08 34.61
CA ARG A 390 -25.30 8.40 35.52
C ARG A 390 -25.38 9.90 35.81
N VAL A 391 -24.24 10.55 36.09
CA VAL A 391 -24.19 12.00 36.31
C VAL A 391 -24.61 12.76 35.05
N VAL A 392 -24.10 12.37 33.88
CA VAL A 392 -24.46 12.97 32.58
C VAL A 392 -25.96 12.81 32.32
N LYS A 393 -26.52 11.62 32.50
CA LYS A 393 -27.95 11.36 32.32
C LYS A 393 -28.80 12.25 33.23
N LYS A 394 -28.41 12.37 34.50
CA LYS A 394 -29.09 13.25 35.47
C LYS A 394 -29.00 14.72 35.05
N LEU A 395 -27.83 15.16 34.56
CA LEU A 395 -27.64 16.52 34.06
C LEU A 395 -28.47 16.84 32.82
N ILE A 396 -28.58 15.91 31.87
CA ILE A 396 -29.44 16.07 30.69
C ILE A 396 -30.90 16.27 31.15
N THR A 397 -31.41 15.42 32.04
CA THR A 397 -32.76 15.57 32.59
C THR A 397 -32.95 16.89 33.35
N MET A 398 -31.92 17.37 34.06
CA MET A 398 -31.97 18.67 34.73
C MET A 398 -31.95 19.85 33.74
N ASN A 399 -31.16 19.75 32.66
CA ASN A 399 -31.10 20.75 31.58
C ASN A 399 -32.46 20.88 30.89
N GLU A 400 -33.11 19.76 30.57
CA GLU A 400 -34.46 19.73 29.98
C GLU A 400 -35.51 20.42 30.88
N ARG A 401 -35.32 20.38 32.20
CA ARG A 401 -36.18 21.04 33.19
C ARG A 401 -35.75 22.49 33.50
N GLY A 402 -34.68 22.99 32.89
CA GLY A 402 -34.14 24.33 33.18
C GLY A 402 -33.53 24.48 34.59
N SER A 403 -33.16 23.37 35.22
CA SER A 403 -32.67 23.30 36.62
C SER A 403 -31.19 22.93 36.73
N ALA A 404 -30.50 22.76 35.61
CA ALA A 404 -29.10 22.35 35.61
C ALA A 404 -28.19 23.45 36.19
N PRO A 405 -27.20 23.08 37.00
CA PRO A 405 -26.28 24.03 37.59
C PRO A 405 -25.35 24.63 36.52
N THR A 406 -25.11 25.94 36.61
CA THR A 406 -24.14 26.65 35.77
C THR A 406 -22.70 26.33 36.19
N ASP A 407 -22.43 26.19 37.48
CA ASP A 407 -21.14 25.75 38.04
C ASP A 407 -21.23 24.31 38.56
N LEU A 408 -21.16 23.36 37.62
CA LEU A 408 -21.23 21.94 37.93
C LEU A 408 -20.11 21.47 38.88
N LYS A 409 -18.92 22.06 38.77
CA LYS A 409 -17.78 21.73 39.62
C LYS A 409 -18.09 22.02 41.08
N SER A 410 -18.59 23.22 41.37
CA SER A 410 -18.92 23.62 42.74
C SER A 410 -20.04 22.77 43.32
N VAL A 411 -21.07 22.45 42.52
CA VAL A 411 -22.18 21.59 42.97
C VAL A 411 -21.70 20.17 43.27
N LEU A 412 -20.91 19.55 42.39
CA LEU A 412 -20.35 18.21 42.66
C LEU A 412 -19.45 18.20 43.89
N LYS A 413 -18.74 19.30 44.16
CA LYS A 413 -17.85 19.40 45.32
C LYS A 413 -18.59 19.58 46.65
N SER A 414 -19.70 20.32 46.66
CA SER A 414 -20.31 20.85 47.90
C SER A 414 -21.72 20.35 48.19
N SER A 415 -22.37 19.67 47.24
CA SER A 415 -23.73 19.18 47.36
C SER A 415 -23.78 17.66 47.28
N ASP A 416 -24.84 17.08 47.85
CA ASP A 416 -25.14 15.65 47.78
C ASP A 416 -26.05 15.32 46.58
N LEU A 417 -26.32 16.32 45.72
CA LEU A 417 -27.24 16.22 44.60
C LEU A 417 -26.92 15.07 43.63
N PHE A 418 -25.65 14.67 43.53
CA PHE A 418 -25.19 13.62 42.62
C PHE A 418 -24.64 12.39 43.36
N ASP A 419 -24.79 12.31 44.69
CA ASP A 419 -24.15 11.26 45.48
C ASP A 419 -24.75 9.87 45.18
N ASP A 420 -26.04 9.83 44.85
CA ASP A 420 -26.73 8.64 44.34
C ASP A 420 -26.10 8.06 43.06
N CYS A 421 -25.45 8.90 42.25
CA CYS A 421 -24.77 8.49 41.02
C CYS A 421 -23.38 7.89 41.27
N MET A 422 -22.75 8.21 42.41
CA MET A 422 -21.36 7.88 42.71
C MET A 422 -21.21 6.56 43.48
N GLY A 423 -22.23 6.17 44.23
CA GLY A 423 -22.33 4.85 44.86
C GLY A 423 -21.10 4.49 45.71
N ALA A 424 -20.49 3.33 45.44
CA ALA A 424 -19.38 2.78 46.22
C ALA A 424 -18.08 3.61 46.19
N PHE A 425 -17.99 4.64 45.34
CA PHE A 425 -16.83 5.53 45.30
C PHE A 425 -16.92 6.68 46.30
N LEU A 426 -18.10 6.94 46.86
CA LEU A 426 -18.24 7.86 47.99
C LEU A 426 -17.65 7.21 49.24
N LYS A 427 -16.74 7.94 49.88
CA LYS A 427 -16.12 7.52 51.14
C LYS A 427 -16.98 7.89 52.34
#